data_AF-A0A8S1VRV6-F1
#
_entry.id   AF-A0A8S1VRV6-F1
#
_cell.length_a   1.000
_cell.length_b   1.000
_cell.length_c   1.000
_cell.angle_alpha   90.00
_cell.angle_beta   90.00
_cell.angle_gamma   90.00
#
_symmetry.space_group_name_H-M   'P 1'
#
loop_
_entity.id
_entity.type
_entity.pdbx_description
1 polymer ?
#
loop_
_entity_poly.entity_id
_entity_poly.type
_entity_poly.pdbx_seq_one_letter_code
_entity_poly.pdbx_strand_id
1 'polypeptide(L)'
;MQQINLFTKPKVETKKTTCGGILALFTLFSVGFLIIGEIIRSFQLEVLSMIDTTNIDERIRVNLNITIHDMTCFALSLDQQDITGTHLEDMEYTIHKLRMRDGKFINKDYAEKVKLFEQSLYQWNWYNTNEVNDCYGAQLFEGQKCITCQDVLLAYASRDWPLPRKENIEQCKYSYIQQNGRRMLFTEDFGEERRGQQYIDMNDLTAMAFTYGESCQIFGHFYVKRIPGNFHISFHGKGQAVSLISQDIQLSHTINWLEFTPQKQGPTFGRYFKTTNTLDGTTHSLEQKEDTQYYLKLVESHYETLFKETDLYTFTAYEQKLPTSERLTQIIFKYEFDPITTIYKSKISSWTQLIVAIFAVIGGVFSTSQFINSIFSRLGL
;
A
#
# COMPACT_ATOMS: atom_id res chain seq x y z
N MET A 1 -60.51 11.29 -65.27
CA MET A 1 -61.20 11.29 -63.96
C MET A 1 -60.45 12.24 -63.03
N GLN A 2 -60.99 13.45 -62.80
CA GLN A 2 -60.46 14.41 -61.82
C GLN A 2 -61.06 14.08 -60.45
N GLN A 3 -60.21 13.80 -59.46
CA GLN A 3 -60.66 13.62 -58.08
C GLN A 3 -61.05 14.97 -57.48
N ILE A 4 -62.33 15.13 -57.17
CA ILE A 4 -62.86 16.27 -56.42
C ILE A 4 -62.66 15.96 -54.94
N ASN A 5 -61.73 16.67 -54.28
CA ASN A 5 -61.54 16.61 -52.84
C ASN A 5 -62.52 17.58 -52.16
N LEU A 6 -63.52 17.04 -51.44
CA LEU A 6 -64.61 17.81 -50.80
C LEU A 6 -64.25 18.41 -49.42
N PHE A 7 -63.01 18.24 -48.96
CA PHE A 7 -62.57 18.77 -47.66
C PHE A 7 -61.40 19.73 -47.84
N THR A 8 -61.54 20.96 -47.35
CA THR A 8 -60.42 21.88 -47.16
C THR A 8 -59.47 21.25 -46.15
N LYS A 9 -58.30 20.82 -46.61
CA LYS A 9 -57.19 20.50 -45.68
C LYS A 9 -56.96 21.74 -44.83
N PRO A 10 -57.09 21.68 -43.50
CA PRO A 10 -56.76 22.83 -42.66
C PRO A 10 -55.31 23.20 -42.98
N LYS A 11 -55.06 24.45 -43.35
CA LYS A 11 -53.70 24.97 -43.36
C LYS A 11 -53.25 24.89 -41.91
N VAL A 12 -52.36 23.96 -41.61
CA VAL A 12 -51.65 23.97 -40.33
C VAL A 12 -50.77 25.22 -40.37
N GLU A 13 -51.32 26.36 -39.96
CA GLU A 13 -50.58 27.60 -39.80
C GLU A 13 -49.70 27.43 -38.56
N THR A 14 -48.51 26.85 -38.77
CA THR A 14 -47.43 26.90 -37.80
C THR A 14 -46.93 28.34 -37.71
N LYS A 15 -47.57 29.18 -36.88
CA LYS A 15 -47.02 30.48 -36.51
C LYS A 15 -45.71 30.23 -35.75
N LYS A 16 -44.58 30.58 -36.38
CA LYS A 16 -43.26 30.52 -35.74
C LYS A 16 -43.20 31.60 -34.65
N THR A 17 -43.27 31.17 -33.39
CA THR A 17 -43.10 32.04 -32.21
C THR A 17 -41.65 32.00 -31.73
N THR A 18 -41.02 33.16 -31.53
CA THR A 18 -39.65 33.28 -30.98
C THR A 18 -39.53 32.63 -29.60
N CYS A 19 -40.57 32.75 -28.76
CA CYS A 19 -40.65 32.10 -27.45
C CYS A 19 -40.59 30.56 -27.56
N GLY A 20 -41.33 29.97 -28.51
CA GLY A 20 -41.27 28.53 -28.79
C GLY A 20 -39.90 28.06 -29.29
N GLY A 21 -39.17 28.90 -30.03
CA GLY A 21 -37.79 28.61 -30.44
C GLY A 21 -36.81 28.59 -29.28
N ILE A 22 -36.92 29.54 -28.34
CA ILE A 22 -36.10 29.59 -27.12
C ILE A 22 -36.39 28.38 -26.24
N LEU A 23 -37.68 28.05 -26.05
CA LEU A 23 -38.10 26.84 -25.33
C LEU A 23 -37.48 25.59 -25.97
N ALA A 24 -37.58 25.41 -27.29
CA ALA A 24 -37.02 24.25 -27.97
C ALA A 24 -35.49 24.12 -27.83
N LEU A 25 -34.76 25.23 -27.82
CA LEU A 25 -33.30 25.21 -27.58
C LEU A 25 -32.99 24.83 -26.13
N PHE A 26 -33.76 25.37 -25.17
CA PHE A 26 -33.61 25.03 -23.77
C PHE A 26 -33.92 23.56 -23.51
N THR A 27 -34.99 23.01 -24.09
CA THR A 27 -35.34 21.59 -23.92
C THR A 27 -34.27 20.67 -24.50
N LEU A 28 -33.74 20.97 -25.69
CA LEU A 28 -32.65 20.20 -26.28
C LEU A 28 -31.41 20.21 -25.39
N PHE A 29 -31.05 21.38 -24.86
CA PHE A 29 -29.93 21.52 -23.93
C PHE A 29 -30.15 20.72 -22.64
N SER A 30 -31.32 20.84 -22.00
CA SER A 30 -31.64 20.11 -20.77
C SER A 30 -31.64 18.59 -20.98
N VAL A 31 -32.18 18.09 -22.10
CA VAL A 31 -32.11 16.66 -22.45
C VAL A 31 -30.65 16.23 -22.59
N GLY A 32 -29.83 16.97 -23.35
CA GLY A 32 -28.42 16.65 -23.53
C GLY A 32 -27.65 16.61 -22.22
N PHE A 33 -27.84 17.62 -21.36
CA PHE A 33 -27.20 17.71 -20.05
C PHE A 33 -27.58 16.54 -19.14
N LEU A 34 -28.88 16.20 -19.06
CA LEU A 34 -29.35 15.09 -18.23
C LEU A 34 -28.91 13.73 -18.76
N ILE A 35 -28.86 13.53 -20.08
CA ILE A 35 -28.31 12.30 -20.69
C ILE A 35 -26.82 12.17 -20.37
N ILE A 36 -26.04 13.24 -20.49
CA ILE A 36 -24.61 13.22 -20.11
C ILE A 36 -24.47 12.87 -18.62
N GLY A 37 -25.28 13.47 -17.76
CA GLY A 37 -25.30 13.14 -16.33
C GLY A 37 -25.63 11.68 -16.06
N GLU A 38 -26.59 11.10 -16.78
CA GLU A 38 -26.97 9.69 -16.65
C GLU A 38 -25.88 8.75 -17.16
N ILE A 39 -25.20 9.10 -18.25
CA ILE A 39 -24.03 8.36 -18.76
C ILE A 39 -22.92 8.38 -17.70
N ILE A 40 -22.57 9.55 -17.15
CA ILE A 40 -21.55 9.66 -16.10
C ILE A 40 -21.95 8.85 -14.87
N ARG A 41 -23.21 8.93 -14.44
CA ARG A 41 -23.75 8.15 -13.31
C ARG A 41 -23.66 6.65 -13.57
N SER A 42 -23.91 6.21 -14.80
CA SER A 42 -23.80 4.80 -15.21
C SER A 42 -22.37 4.27 -15.20
N PHE A 43 -21.36 5.14 -15.10
CA PHE A 43 -19.95 4.75 -14.99
C PHE A 43 -19.39 4.93 -13.56
N GLN A 44 -20.22 5.29 -12.57
CA GLN A 44 -19.75 5.40 -11.18
C GLN A 44 -19.57 4.03 -10.53
N LEU A 45 -18.55 3.92 -9.67
CA LEU A 45 -18.29 2.75 -8.84
C LEU A 45 -19.36 2.63 -7.74
N GLU A 46 -19.85 1.43 -7.50
CA GLU A 46 -20.75 1.11 -6.39
C GLU A 46 -19.92 0.56 -5.23
N VAL A 47 -20.01 1.22 -4.07
CA VAL A 47 -19.30 0.83 -2.86
C VAL A 47 -20.28 0.11 -1.94
N LEU A 48 -20.05 -1.17 -1.70
CA LEU A 48 -20.84 -2.01 -0.80
C LEU A 48 -19.98 -2.33 0.43
N SER A 49 -20.55 -2.23 1.61
CA SER A 49 -19.88 -2.66 2.85
C SER A 49 -20.52 -3.96 3.33
N MET A 50 -19.69 -4.95 3.62
CA MET A 50 -20.12 -6.22 4.21
C MET A 50 -19.32 -6.53 5.47
N ILE A 51 -19.91 -7.36 6.32
CA ILE A 51 -19.17 -7.92 7.46
C ILE A 51 -18.15 -8.89 6.88
N ASP A 52 -16.92 -8.72 7.33
CA ASP A 52 -15.83 -9.57 6.95
C ASP A 52 -16.02 -10.99 7.52
N THR A 53 -15.99 -12.00 6.65
CA THR A 53 -16.09 -13.42 7.00
C THR A 53 -14.82 -14.19 6.65
N THR A 54 -13.73 -13.49 6.32
CA THR A 54 -12.44 -14.10 5.97
C THR A 54 -11.81 -14.81 7.17
N ASN A 55 -10.84 -15.68 6.87
CA ASN A 55 -10.22 -16.52 7.88
C ASN A 55 -9.22 -15.71 8.72
N ILE A 56 -9.32 -15.81 10.05
CA ILE A 56 -8.42 -15.16 11.01
C ILE A 56 -6.98 -15.67 10.86
N ASP A 57 -6.80 -16.88 10.34
CA ASP A 57 -5.48 -17.49 10.12
C ASP A 57 -4.73 -16.92 8.91
N GLU A 58 -5.36 -16.06 8.11
CA GLU A 58 -4.71 -15.41 6.98
C GLU A 58 -3.60 -14.45 7.45
N ARG A 59 -2.51 -14.42 6.69
CA ARG A 59 -1.41 -13.47 6.91
C ARG A 59 -1.46 -12.36 5.89
N ILE A 60 -1.00 -11.21 6.33
CA ILE A 60 -0.98 -10.00 5.53
C ILE A 60 0.47 -9.61 5.33
N ARG A 61 0.81 -9.28 4.10
CA ARG A 61 2.14 -8.83 3.73
C ARG A 61 2.22 -7.33 3.98
N VAL A 62 3.09 -6.93 4.89
CA VAL A 62 3.45 -5.53 5.12
C VAL A 62 4.64 -5.24 4.22
N ASN A 63 4.52 -4.25 3.36
CA ASN A 63 5.62 -3.77 2.54
C ASN A 63 5.94 -2.35 3.00
N LEU A 64 7.22 -2.05 3.25
CA LEU A 64 7.63 -0.73 3.73
C LEU A 64 8.89 -0.23 3.05
N ASN A 65 9.02 1.08 3.04
CA ASN A 65 10.23 1.82 2.74
C ASN A 65 10.25 3.09 3.59
N ILE A 66 11.12 3.11 4.60
CA ILE A 66 11.23 4.16 5.60
C ILE A 66 12.70 4.55 5.69
N THR A 67 12.98 5.84 5.63
CA THR A 67 14.34 6.39 5.81
C THR A 67 14.44 7.05 7.17
N ILE A 68 15.35 6.56 8.01
CA ILE A 68 15.68 7.17 9.29
C ILE A 68 16.85 8.13 9.08
N HIS A 69 16.69 9.38 9.49
CA HIS A 69 17.70 10.43 9.35
C HIS A 69 18.64 10.44 10.55
N ASP A 70 19.87 10.92 10.31
CA ASP A 70 20.92 11.10 11.34
C ASP A 70 21.21 9.83 12.16
N MET A 71 21.09 8.67 11.51
CA MET A 71 21.23 7.36 12.14
C MET A 71 21.85 6.34 11.19
N THR A 72 22.74 5.50 11.70
CA THR A 72 23.31 4.40 10.91
C THR A 72 22.43 3.16 10.97
N CYS A 73 22.41 2.40 9.87
CA CYS A 73 21.63 1.17 9.76
C CYS A 73 22.00 0.08 10.77
N PHE A 74 23.22 0.14 11.30
CA PHE A 74 23.71 -0.82 12.27
C PHE A 74 22.99 -0.71 13.63
N ALA A 75 22.63 0.52 14.04
CA ALA A 75 22.02 0.75 15.33
C ALA A 75 20.53 0.37 15.38
N LEU A 76 19.86 0.35 14.22
CA LEU A 76 18.41 0.18 14.11
C LEU A 76 18.05 -1.30 13.99
N SER A 77 17.04 -1.74 14.76
CA SER A 77 16.33 -3.00 14.57
C SER A 77 14.88 -2.74 14.16
N LEU A 78 14.31 -3.62 13.33
CA LEU A 78 12.89 -3.64 13.03
C LEU A 78 12.28 -4.88 13.67
N ASP A 79 11.45 -4.65 14.67
CA ASP A 79 10.89 -5.68 15.54
C ASP A 79 9.38 -5.75 15.36
N GLN A 80 8.80 -6.94 15.54
CA GLN A 80 7.37 -7.19 15.44
C GLN A 80 6.85 -7.84 16.72
N GLN A 81 5.69 -7.36 17.20
CA GLN A 81 4.99 -7.93 18.34
C GLN A 81 3.49 -7.99 18.09
N ASP A 82 2.88 -9.15 18.29
CA ASP A 82 1.41 -9.29 18.25
C ASP A 82 0.80 -9.54 19.64
N ILE A 83 -0.53 -9.47 19.74
CA ILE A 83 -1.25 -9.73 20.99
C ILE A 83 -1.12 -11.18 21.49
N THR A 84 -0.66 -12.12 20.65
CA THR A 84 -0.42 -13.51 21.06
C THR A 84 0.91 -13.66 21.80
N GLY A 85 1.70 -12.59 21.87
CA GLY A 85 3.01 -12.58 22.52
C GLY A 85 4.12 -13.10 21.62
N THR A 86 3.84 -13.37 20.33
CA THR A 86 4.88 -13.62 19.34
C THR A 86 5.72 -12.34 19.21
N HIS A 87 7.02 -12.48 19.45
CA HIS A 87 8.00 -11.41 19.28
C HIS A 87 9.05 -11.86 18.27
N LEU A 88 9.15 -11.13 17.16
CA LEU A 88 10.19 -11.34 16.16
C LEU A 88 11.15 -10.15 16.21
N GLU A 89 12.38 -10.40 16.66
CA GLU A 89 13.43 -9.38 16.72
C GLU A 89 14.18 -9.31 15.40
N ASP A 90 14.53 -8.08 15.01
CA ASP A 90 15.36 -7.70 13.87
C ASP A 90 15.12 -8.61 12.65
N MET A 91 14.00 -8.35 11.94
CA MET A 91 13.54 -9.13 10.79
C MET A 91 14.51 -9.10 9.59
N GLU A 92 15.72 -9.63 9.76
CA GLU A 92 16.99 -9.43 9.01
C GLU A 92 16.97 -9.86 7.54
N TYR A 93 15.81 -10.30 7.09
CA TYR A 93 15.71 -11.44 6.22
C TYR A 93 14.91 -11.01 4.98
N THR A 94 13.75 -10.38 5.18
CA THR A 94 13.00 -9.69 4.12
C THR A 94 13.16 -8.18 4.15
N ILE A 95 13.89 -7.68 5.13
CA ILE A 95 14.10 -6.25 5.37
C ILE A 95 15.56 -5.95 5.11
N HIS A 96 15.78 -5.05 4.17
CA HIS A 96 17.09 -4.58 3.77
C HIS A 96 17.31 -3.17 4.31
N LYS A 97 18.54 -2.91 4.76
CA LYS A 97 18.94 -1.62 5.31
C LYS A 97 20.06 -1.07 4.44
N LEU A 98 19.83 0.08 3.80
CA LEU A 98 20.80 0.76 2.95
C LEU A 98 21.29 2.02 3.63
N ARG A 99 22.62 2.12 3.78
CA ARG A 99 23.25 3.33 4.30
C ARG A 99 23.29 4.41 3.23
N MET A 100 22.94 5.61 3.65
CA MET A 100 22.88 6.80 2.83
C MET A 100 23.65 7.93 3.50
N ARG A 101 24.17 8.85 2.69
CA ARG A 101 24.75 10.11 3.11
C ARG A 101 24.33 11.20 2.14
N ASP A 102 23.82 12.32 2.67
CA ASP A 102 23.34 13.46 1.85
C ASP A 102 22.36 13.04 0.74
N GLY A 103 21.45 12.11 1.03
CA GLY A 103 20.46 11.61 0.08
C GLY A 103 21.00 10.65 -0.98
N LYS A 104 22.26 10.21 -0.89
CA LYS A 104 22.89 9.24 -1.81
C LYS A 104 23.31 7.97 -1.10
N PHE A 105 23.17 6.83 -1.76
CA PHE A 105 23.69 5.57 -1.25
C PHE A 105 25.22 5.62 -1.15
N ILE A 106 25.75 5.21 0.01
CA ILE A 106 27.19 5.10 0.23
C ILE A 106 27.76 4.00 -0.68
N ASN A 107 27.08 2.85 -0.75
CA ASN A 107 27.42 1.73 -1.62
C ASN A 107 26.41 1.61 -2.77
N LYS A 108 26.76 2.19 -3.92
CA LYS A 108 25.88 2.18 -5.10
C LYS A 108 25.73 0.77 -5.70
N ASP A 109 26.82 0.01 -5.76
CA ASP A 109 26.83 -1.34 -6.34
C ASP A 109 25.97 -2.30 -5.52
N TYR A 110 26.03 -2.20 -4.20
CA TYR A 110 25.14 -2.95 -3.32
C TYR A 110 23.69 -2.50 -3.48
N ALA A 111 23.42 -1.20 -3.46
CA ALA A 111 22.06 -0.69 -3.65
C ALA A 111 21.45 -1.13 -5.00
N GLU A 112 22.24 -1.18 -6.07
CA GLU A 112 21.81 -1.69 -7.37
C GLU A 112 21.53 -3.20 -7.34
N LYS A 113 22.41 -3.99 -6.72
CA LYS A 113 22.20 -5.44 -6.54
C LYS A 113 20.95 -5.73 -5.72
N VAL A 114 20.68 -4.98 -4.65
CA VAL A 114 19.48 -5.18 -3.84
C VAL A 114 18.23 -4.77 -4.64
N LYS A 115 18.27 -3.70 -5.43
CA LYS A 115 17.16 -3.33 -6.33
C LYS A 115 16.90 -4.37 -7.42
N LEU A 116 17.95 -4.96 -7.99
CA LEU A 116 17.84 -6.04 -8.97
C LEU A 116 17.31 -7.34 -8.33
N PHE A 117 17.80 -7.69 -7.14
CA PHE A 117 17.29 -8.79 -6.34
C PHE A 117 15.81 -8.59 -6.02
N GLU A 118 15.46 -7.41 -5.53
CA GLU A 118 14.09 -7.01 -5.30
C GLU A 118 13.26 -7.24 -6.57
N GLN A 119 13.59 -6.60 -7.71
CA GLN A 119 12.89 -6.77 -8.99
C GLN A 119 12.77 -8.23 -9.45
N SER A 120 13.78 -9.07 -9.16
CA SER A 120 13.74 -10.50 -9.49
C SER A 120 12.63 -11.25 -8.72
N LEU A 121 12.28 -10.80 -7.51
CA LEU A 121 11.16 -11.33 -6.74
C LEU A 121 9.79 -10.91 -7.32
N TYR A 122 9.72 -9.82 -8.11
CA TYR A 122 8.47 -9.33 -8.75
C TYR A 122 8.19 -9.97 -10.10
N GLN A 123 9.24 -10.28 -10.87
CA GLN A 123 9.12 -10.80 -12.25
C GLN A 123 9.05 -12.33 -12.32
N TRP A 124 9.28 -13.03 -11.20
CA TRP A 124 9.29 -14.49 -11.19
C TRP A 124 7.89 -15.07 -11.38
N ASN A 125 7.69 -15.72 -12.52
CA ASN A 125 6.46 -16.41 -12.86
C ASN A 125 6.43 -17.75 -12.11
N TRP A 126 5.69 -17.80 -11.01
CA TRP A 126 5.65 -18.87 -9.99
C TRP A 126 5.20 -20.27 -10.49
N TYR A 127 4.94 -20.42 -11.79
CA TYR A 127 4.38 -21.63 -12.38
C TYR A 127 5.39 -22.64 -12.92
N ASN A 128 6.69 -22.33 -13.04
CA ASN A 128 7.53 -23.10 -13.96
C ASN A 128 8.98 -23.39 -13.54
N THR A 129 9.25 -23.69 -12.27
CA THR A 129 10.50 -24.40 -11.90
C THR A 129 10.22 -25.74 -11.23
N ASN A 130 10.75 -26.79 -11.88
CA ASN A 130 10.79 -28.18 -11.41
C ASN A 130 11.87 -28.41 -10.33
N GLU A 131 12.37 -27.35 -9.71
CA GLU A 131 13.25 -27.44 -8.54
C GLU A 131 12.40 -27.58 -7.29
N VAL A 132 12.78 -28.51 -6.42
CA VAL A 132 12.09 -28.82 -5.15
C VAL A 132 12.30 -27.66 -4.18
N ASN A 133 11.53 -26.61 -4.35
CA ASN A 133 11.54 -25.42 -3.50
C ASN A 133 10.55 -25.62 -2.36
N ASP A 134 10.79 -26.57 -1.47
CA ASP A 134 9.93 -26.83 -0.31
C ASP A 134 10.29 -25.95 0.89
N CYS A 135 9.31 -25.70 1.75
CA CYS A 135 9.51 -24.93 2.98
C CYS A 135 9.84 -25.82 4.18
N TYR A 136 10.30 -27.07 3.96
CA TYR A 136 10.55 -28.06 5.01
C TYR A 136 9.39 -28.25 6.00
N GLY A 137 8.14 -28.21 5.51
CA GLY A 137 6.94 -28.34 6.34
C GLY A 137 6.44 -27.02 6.94
N ALA A 138 7.15 -25.91 6.73
CA ALA A 138 6.76 -24.59 7.20
C ALA A 138 5.83 -23.82 6.23
N GLN A 139 5.27 -24.47 5.19
CA GLN A 139 4.37 -23.83 4.22
C GLN A 139 3.13 -23.22 4.90
N LEU A 140 2.98 -21.90 4.86
CA LEU A 140 1.89 -21.11 5.44
C LEU A 140 0.54 -21.34 4.76
N PHE A 141 0.54 -21.74 3.49
CA PHE A 141 -0.66 -22.14 2.74
C PHE A 141 -0.36 -23.30 1.79
N GLU A 142 -1.42 -23.97 1.36
CA GLU A 142 -1.32 -25.11 0.46
C GLU A 142 -0.70 -24.69 -0.89
N GLY A 143 0.42 -25.32 -1.25
CA GLY A 143 1.18 -25.02 -2.46
C GLY A 143 2.24 -23.92 -2.32
N GLN A 144 2.49 -23.35 -1.13
CA GLN A 144 3.61 -22.44 -0.94
C GLN A 144 4.95 -23.13 -1.22
N LYS A 145 5.77 -22.50 -2.06
CA LYS A 145 7.16 -22.90 -2.31
C LYS A 145 8.12 -21.91 -1.68
N CYS A 146 9.19 -22.40 -1.05
CA CYS A 146 10.26 -21.58 -0.49
C CYS A 146 11.49 -21.72 -1.38
N ILE A 147 11.79 -20.66 -2.13
CA ILE A 147 12.77 -20.67 -3.22
C ILE A 147 14.13 -20.24 -2.70
N THR A 148 14.14 -19.29 -1.78
CA THR A 148 15.35 -18.76 -1.17
C THR A 148 15.51 -19.29 0.25
N CYS A 149 16.76 -19.30 0.76
CA CYS A 149 17.06 -19.50 2.18
C CYS A 149 16.11 -18.70 3.07
N GLN A 150 15.86 -17.51 2.57
CA GLN A 150 15.09 -16.47 3.17
C GLN A 150 13.61 -16.85 3.33
N ASP A 151 12.99 -17.41 2.29
CA ASP A 151 11.60 -17.88 2.34
C ASP A 151 11.42 -18.98 3.39
N VAL A 152 12.39 -19.89 3.52
CA VAL A 152 12.36 -20.96 4.52
C VAL A 152 12.39 -20.38 5.93
N LEU A 153 13.34 -19.48 6.21
CA LEU A 153 13.48 -18.89 7.54
C LEU A 153 12.25 -18.06 7.94
N LEU A 154 11.66 -17.31 7.00
CA LEU A 154 10.39 -16.62 7.24
C LEU A 154 9.25 -17.59 7.53
N ALA A 155 9.17 -18.69 6.79
CA ALA A 155 8.10 -19.66 6.96
C ALA A 155 8.15 -20.29 8.38
N TYR A 156 9.35 -20.57 8.88
CA TYR A 156 9.56 -21.05 10.26
C TYR A 156 9.25 -19.98 11.31
N ALA A 157 9.82 -18.78 11.16
CA ALA A 157 9.55 -17.65 12.05
C ALA A 157 8.05 -17.33 12.11
N SER A 158 7.41 -17.35 10.93
CA SER A 158 5.99 -17.16 10.77
C SER A 158 5.19 -18.16 11.60
N ARG A 159 5.56 -19.45 11.60
CA ARG A 159 4.90 -20.49 12.38
C ARG A 159 5.21 -20.48 13.88
N ASP A 160 5.96 -19.50 14.37
CA ASP A 160 6.48 -19.48 15.74
C ASP A 160 7.34 -20.73 16.02
N TRP A 161 7.99 -21.27 14.98
CA TRP A 161 8.88 -22.43 15.10
C TRP A 161 10.32 -21.98 15.36
N PRO A 162 11.12 -22.77 16.09
CA PRO A 162 12.55 -22.52 16.22
C PRO A 162 13.23 -22.44 14.85
N LEU A 163 14.06 -21.41 14.64
CA LEU A 163 14.76 -21.24 13.38
C LEU A 163 15.70 -22.43 13.09
N PRO A 164 15.60 -23.06 11.91
CA PRO A 164 16.45 -24.18 11.54
C PRO A 164 17.89 -23.73 11.29
N ARG A 165 18.86 -24.62 11.50
CA ARG A 165 20.28 -24.35 11.20
C ARG A 165 20.45 -24.16 9.69
N LYS A 166 21.06 -23.06 9.27
CA LYS A 166 21.24 -22.68 7.85
C LYS A 166 21.95 -23.77 7.02
N GLU A 167 22.85 -24.55 7.63
CA GLU A 167 23.55 -25.67 6.99
C GLU A 167 22.60 -26.78 6.48
N ASN A 168 21.46 -26.94 7.13
CA ASN A 168 20.49 -28.00 6.82
C ASN A 168 19.49 -27.59 5.73
N ILE A 169 19.52 -26.32 5.32
CA ILE A 169 18.59 -25.74 4.34
C ILE A 169 19.34 -25.62 3.02
N GLU A 170 18.87 -26.33 1.99
CA GLU A 170 19.52 -26.37 0.69
C GLU A 170 19.57 -24.98 0.04
N GLN A 171 18.47 -24.23 0.18
CA GLN A 171 18.35 -22.86 -0.32
C GLN A 171 19.33 -21.88 0.38
N CYS A 172 19.93 -22.27 1.51
CA CYS A 172 20.94 -21.47 2.24
C CYS A 172 22.38 -21.78 1.85
N LYS A 173 22.66 -22.91 1.19
CA LYS A 173 24.02 -23.37 0.91
C LYS A 173 24.78 -22.50 -0.11
N TYR A 174 24.08 -21.74 -0.94
CA TYR A 174 24.66 -20.93 -2.02
C TYR A 174 24.73 -19.42 -1.74
N SER A 175 24.41 -18.97 -0.51
CA SER A 175 24.30 -17.53 -0.18
C SER A 175 25.62 -16.84 0.23
N TYR A 176 26.73 -17.57 0.36
CA TYR A 176 28.00 -17.04 0.87
C TYR A 176 28.98 -16.72 -0.26
N ILE A 177 29.09 -15.44 -0.62
CA ILE A 177 30.24 -14.91 -1.37
C ILE A 177 31.46 -14.96 -0.44
N GLN A 178 32.41 -15.85 -0.71
CA GLN A 178 33.74 -15.82 -0.09
C GLN A 178 34.43 -14.50 -0.47
N GLN A 179 34.77 -13.67 0.52
CA GLN A 179 35.60 -12.49 0.29
C GLN A 179 36.97 -12.63 0.96
N ASN A 180 38.00 -12.50 0.14
CA ASN A 180 39.45 -12.53 0.40
C ASN A 180 39.92 -11.73 1.64
N GLY A 181 39.76 -12.27 2.85
CA GLY A 181 40.43 -11.74 4.06
C GLY A 181 40.03 -10.32 4.48
N ARG A 182 38.84 -9.84 4.06
CA ARG A 182 38.25 -8.56 4.50
C ARG A 182 37.16 -8.82 5.53
N ARG A 183 36.98 -7.91 6.50
CA ARG A 183 35.85 -7.99 7.43
C ARG A 183 34.58 -7.56 6.73
N MET A 184 33.80 -8.56 6.37
CA MET A 184 32.43 -8.40 5.89
C MET A 184 31.51 -8.40 7.10
N LEU A 185 30.82 -7.30 7.34
CA LEU A 185 29.69 -7.25 8.25
C LEU A 185 28.43 -7.14 7.39
N PHE A 186 27.57 -8.17 7.47
CA PHE A 186 26.25 -8.18 6.84
C PHE A 186 26.26 -7.80 5.35
N THR A 187 27.16 -8.43 4.57
CA THR A 187 27.28 -8.35 3.10
C THR A 187 27.92 -7.09 2.48
N GLU A 188 28.47 -6.17 3.29
CA GLU A 188 29.21 -4.99 2.81
C GLU A 188 30.66 -4.91 3.35
N ASP A 189 31.55 -4.30 2.56
CA ASP A 189 32.99 -4.13 2.86
C ASP A 189 33.19 -2.97 3.86
N PHE A 190 33.67 -3.29 5.06
CA PHE A 190 33.93 -2.32 6.15
C PHE A 190 35.42 -1.92 6.27
N GLY A 191 36.25 -2.22 5.26
CA GLY A 191 37.65 -1.77 5.16
C GLY A 191 38.70 -2.84 5.49
N GLU A 192 39.98 -2.47 5.35
CA GLU A 192 41.13 -3.37 5.55
C GLU A 192 41.47 -3.58 7.04
N GLU A 193 41.70 -4.83 7.41
CA GLU A 193 42.07 -5.22 8.77
C GLU A 193 43.50 -4.76 9.11
N ARG A 194 43.66 -3.87 10.09
CA ARG A 194 44.98 -3.55 10.65
C ARG A 194 45.43 -4.68 11.56
N ARG A 195 46.66 -5.18 11.38
CA ARG A 195 47.25 -6.24 12.23
C ARG A 195 47.17 -5.86 13.71
N GLY A 196 46.39 -6.61 14.49
CA GLY A 196 46.32 -6.51 15.96
C GLY A 196 44.98 -6.07 16.55
N GLN A 197 43.99 -5.66 15.74
CA GLN A 197 42.71 -5.14 16.26
C GLN A 197 41.64 -6.25 16.29
N GLN A 198 41.57 -6.99 17.39
CA GLN A 198 40.69 -8.16 17.52
C GLN A 198 39.27 -7.83 18.04
N TYR A 199 39.06 -6.63 18.57
CA TYR A 199 37.78 -6.16 19.10
C TYR A 199 37.49 -4.74 18.59
N ILE A 200 36.22 -4.44 18.30
CA ILE A 200 35.74 -3.09 18.02
C ILE A 200 35.58 -2.38 19.36
N ASP A 201 36.20 -1.21 19.55
CA ASP A 201 36.09 -0.45 20.80
C ASP A 201 34.66 0.10 20.98
N MET A 202 34.22 0.29 22.23
CA MET A 202 32.91 0.86 22.53
C MET A 202 32.77 2.32 22.06
N ASN A 203 33.88 3.07 22.04
CA ASN A 203 33.97 4.41 21.45
C ASN A 203 33.86 4.38 19.92
N ASP A 204 34.36 3.31 19.28
CA ASP A 204 34.20 3.09 17.85
C ASP A 204 32.74 2.74 17.53
N LEU A 205 32.05 1.94 18.37
CA LEU A 205 30.62 1.65 18.21
C LEU A 205 29.73 2.89 18.33
N THR A 206 30.07 3.83 19.23
CA THR A 206 29.36 5.11 19.39
C THR A 206 29.58 6.03 18.20
N ALA A 207 30.82 6.15 17.72
CA ALA A 207 31.14 6.89 16.50
C ALA A 207 30.51 6.26 15.23
N MET A 208 30.31 4.94 15.24
CA MET A 208 29.63 4.19 14.17
C MET A 208 28.09 4.23 14.26
N ALA A 209 27.51 4.47 15.44
CA ALA A 209 26.06 4.64 15.60
C ALA A 209 25.60 6.05 15.18
N PHE A 210 26.45 7.06 15.41
CA PHE A 210 26.21 8.46 15.09
C PHE A 210 27.30 9.01 14.16
N THR A 211 27.09 8.85 12.85
CA THR A 211 27.88 9.57 11.86
C THR A 211 27.03 10.70 11.29
N TYR A 212 27.36 11.95 11.65
CA TYR A 212 26.64 13.13 11.15
C TYR A 212 26.48 13.09 9.63
N GLY A 213 25.24 13.28 9.16
CA GLY A 213 24.89 13.24 7.73
C GLY A 213 24.65 11.84 7.16
N GLU A 214 24.77 10.76 7.95
CA GLU A 214 24.31 9.43 7.55
C GLU A 214 22.83 9.21 7.86
N SER A 215 22.15 8.52 6.96
CA SER A 215 20.78 8.08 7.12
C SER A 215 20.66 6.59 6.77
N CYS A 216 19.63 5.92 7.28
CA CYS A 216 19.36 4.53 7.00
C CYS A 216 18.03 4.35 6.28
N GLN A 217 18.06 3.85 5.06
CA GLN A 217 16.85 3.42 4.36
C GLN A 217 16.54 1.96 4.66
N ILE A 218 15.46 1.72 5.40
CA ILE A 218 14.91 0.40 5.71
C ILE A 218 13.79 0.13 4.71
N PHE A 219 13.89 -0.94 3.94
CA PHE A 219 12.86 -1.31 2.96
C PHE A 219 12.74 -2.81 2.80
N GLY A 220 11.59 -3.27 2.31
CA GLY A 220 11.33 -4.68 2.08
C GLY A 220 9.91 -5.04 2.49
N HIS A 221 9.72 -6.27 2.95
CA HIS A 221 8.41 -6.73 3.38
C HIS A 221 8.50 -7.67 4.59
N PHE A 222 7.39 -8.03 5.20
CA PHE A 222 7.28 -9.10 6.19
C PHE A 222 5.82 -9.51 6.32
N TYR A 223 5.54 -10.56 7.09
CA TYR A 223 4.18 -11.11 7.23
C TYR A 223 3.66 -10.94 8.65
N VAL A 224 2.48 -10.36 8.77
CA VAL A 224 1.75 -10.22 10.04
C VAL A 224 0.53 -11.12 10.03
N LYS A 225 0.14 -11.65 11.19
CA LYS A 225 -1.15 -12.31 11.37
C LYS A 225 -2.27 -11.27 11.27
N ARG A 226 -3.47 -11.66 10.82
CA ARG A 226 -4.68 -10.81 10.80
C ARG A 226 -5.27 -10.60 12.20
N ILE A 227 -4.45 -10.11 13.11
CA ILE A 227 -4.80 -9.77 14.50
C ILE A 227 -4.14 -8.45 14.88
N PRO A 228 -4.67 -7.72 15.87
CA PRO A 228 -4.03 -6.50 16.35
C PRO A 228 -2.57 -6.75 16.78
N GLY A 229 -1.70 -5.80 16.46
CA GLY A 229 -0.28 -5.92 16.76
C GLY A 229 0.47 -4.62 16.51
N ASN A 230 1.79 -4.69 16.62
CA ASN A 230 2.67 -3.59 16.27
C ASN A 230 3.96 -4.09 15.64
N PHE A 231 4.54 -3.26 14.81
CA PHE A 231 5.95 -3.35 14.46
C PHE A 231 6.60 -2.03 14.80
N HIS A 232 7.85 -2.07 15.24
CA HIS A 232 8.53 -0.87 15.68
C HIS A 232 10.00 -0.88 15.27
N ILE A 233 10.49 0.31 14.91
CA ILE A 233 11.88 0.55 14.63
C ILE A 233 12.50 1.08 15.92
N SER A 234 13.48 0.37 16.44
CA SER A 234 14.11 0.68 17.71
C SER A 234 15.60 0.37 17.68
N PHE A 235 16.19 0.32 18.87
CA PHE A 235 17.57 -0.09 19.08
C PHE A 235 17.65 -1.45 19.78
N HIS A 236 16.55 -2.21 19.92
CA HIS A 236 16.52 -3.43 20.76
C HIS A 236 17.62 -4.43 20.38
N GLY A 237 17.86 -4.66 19.09
CA GLY A 237 18.90 -5.60 18.61
C GLY A 237 20.34 -5.22 18.99
N LYS A 238 20.59 -3.96 19.36
CA LYS A 238 21.91 -3.42 19.78
C LYS A 238 21.80 -2.54 21.03
N GLY A 239 20.75 -2.75 21.84
CA GLY A 239 20.29 -1.79 22.85
C GLY A 239 21.28 -1.55 23.97
N GLN A 240 22.13 -2.53 24.28
CA GLN A 240 23.20 -2.39 25.27
C GLN A 240 24.33 -1.47 24.80
N ALA A 241 24.63 -1.46 23.49
CA ALA A 241 25.63 -0.54 22.91
C ALA A 241 25.09 0.89 22.84
N VAL A 242 23.77 1.03 22.58
CA VAL A 242 23.11 2.32 22.40
C VAL A 242 22.67 2.94 23.74
N SER A 243 22.30 2.15 24.76
CA SER A 243 21.90 2.69 26.07
C SER A 243 23.06 3.26 26.89
N LEU A 244 24.30 2.91 26.53
CA LEU A 244 25.51 3.50 27.10
C LEU A 244 25.81 4.89 26.54
N ILE A 245 25.08 5.32 25.51
CA ILE A 245 25.22 6.63 24.87
C ILE A 245 24.35 7.63 25.63
N SER A 246 24.99 8.53 26.38
CA SER A 246 24.33 9.58 27.17
C SER A 246 23.88 10.76 26.29
N GLN A 247 23.19 10.47 25.19
CA GLN A 247 22.65 11.48 24.28
C GLN A 247 21.14 11.27 24.07
N ASP A 248 20.42 12.38 23.94
CA ASP A 248 19.01 12.38 23.53
C ASP A 248 18.93 12.04 22.04
N ILE A 249 18.80 10.76 21.77
CA ILE A 249 18.64 10.24 20.41
C ILE A 249 17.28 10.63 19.88
N GLN A 250 17.23 11.19 18.67
CA GLN A 250 16.00 11.57 17.98
C GLN A 250 15.85 10.71 16.72
N LEU A 251 14.69 10.09 16.55
CA LEU A 251 14.40 9.24 15.39
C LEU A 251 13.59 10.01 14.34
N SER A 252 14.20 11.06 13.78
CA SER A 252 13.63 11.76 12.61
C SER A 252 13.59 10.82 11.41
N HIS A 253 12.49 10.80 10.66
CA HIS A 253 12.31 9.82 9.59
C HIS A 253 11.39 10.30 8.46
N THR A 254 11.53 9.69 7.30
CA THR A 254 10.65 9.84 6.14
C THR A 254 10.03 8.50 5.81
N ILE A 255 8.69 8.44 5.75
CA ILE A 255 7.97 7.27 5.27
C ILE A 255 7.86 7.42 3.75
N ASN A 256 8.66 6.70 2.99
CA ASN A 256 8.63 6.78 1.53
C ASN A 256 7.37 6.10 0.99
N TRP A 257 7.11 4.89 1.46
CA TRP A 257 5.85 4.20 1.26
C TRP A 257 5.63 3.10 2.31
N LEU A 258 4.36 2.87 2.67
CA LEU A 258 3.95 1.78 3.57
C LEU A 258 2.65 1.17 3.06
N GLU A 259 2.63 -0.11 2.70
CA GLU A 259 1.43 -0.74 2.16
C GLU A 259 1.18 -2.14 2.72
N PHE A 260 -0.09 -2.50 2.80
CA PHE A 260 -0.55 -3.81 3.25
C PHE A 260 -1.21 -4.52 2.07
N THR A 261 -0.71 -5.71 1.74
CA THR A 261 -1.20 -6.51 0.62
C THR A 261 -1.54 -7.92 1.09
N PRO A 262 -2.45 -8.64 0.40
CA PRO A 262 -2.65 -10.05 0.67
C PRO A 262 -1.34 -10.83 0.50
N GLN A 263 -1.20 -11.93 1.24
CA GLN A 263 0.02 -12.74 1.28
C GLN A 263 0.56 -13.10 -0.12
N LYS A 264 -0.33 -13.40 -1.06
CA LYS A 264 0.00 -13.87 -2.42
C LYS A 264 0.35 -12.73 -3.39
N GLN A 265 0.20 -11.48 -2.98
CA GLN A 265 0.44 -10.31 -3.83
C GLN A 265 1.71 -9.58 -3.41
N GLY A 266 2.46 -9.05 -4.39
CA GLY A 266 3.59 -8.15 -4.15
C GLY A 266 3.13 -6.72 -3.85
N PRO A 267 4.07 -5.81 -3.54
CA PRO A 267 3.74 -4.42 -3.33
C PRO A 267 3.20 -3.77 -4.60
N THR A 268 2.30 -2.82 -4.42
CA THR A 268 1.57 -2.13 -5.47
C THR A 268 2.16 -0.77 -5.79
N PHE A 269 3.07 -0.24 -4.96
CA PHE A 269 3.71 1.08 -5.11
C PHE A 269 2.70 2.21 -5.37
N GLY A 270 1.53 2.14 -4.73
CA GLY A 270 0.47 3.13 -4.92
C GLY A 270 -0.18 3.11 -6.31
N ARG A 271 0.04 2.08 -7.14
CA ARG A 271 -0.59 1.93 -8.48
C ARG A 271 -2.12 1.92 -8.41
N TYR A 272 -2.67 1.51 -7.28
CA TYR A 272 -4.11 1.55 -7.03
C TYR A 272 -4.54 2.69 -6.11
N PHE A 273 -3.63 3.26 -5.29
CA PHE A 273 -4.02 4.10 -4.14
C PHE A 273 -3.05 5.22 -3.77
N LYS A 274 -2.73 6.10 -4.72
CA LYS A 274 -2.01 7.34 -4.38
C LYS A 274 -2.80 8.32 -3.48
N THR A 275 -4.08 8.06 -3.21
CA THR A 275 -5.01 8.97 -2.52
C THR A 275 -5.50 8.51 -1.14
N THR A 276 -5.28 7.26 -0.71
CA THR A 276 -5.77 6.77 0.60
C THR A 276 -4.68 6.59 1.65
N ASN A 277 -3.41 6.51 1.24
CA ASN A 277 -2.30 6.39 2.17
C ASN A 277 -1.77 7.76 2.59
N THR A 278 -2.15 8.19 3.79
CA THR A 278 -1.78 9.51 4.32
C THR A 278 -0.33 9.59 4.79
N LEU A 279 0.38 8.46 4.89
CA LEU A 279 1.78 8.41 5.36
C LEU A 279 2.79 8.38 4.21
N ASP A 280 2.36 8.17 2.96
CA ASP A 280 3.29 8.09 1.84
C ASP A 280 3.93 9.45 1.53
N GLY A 281 5.26 9.49 1.60
CA GLY A 281 6.06 10.69 1.36
C GLY A 281 6.09 11.68 2.53
N THR A 282 5.58 11.32 3.71
CA THR A 282 5.63 12.21 4.88
C THR A 282 7.02 12.20 5.52
N THR A 283 7.48 13.37 5.98
CA THR A 283 8.74 13.51 6.71
C THR A 283 8.45 14.07 8.09
N HIS A 284 8.93 13.37 9.12
CA HIS A 284 8.73 13.65 10.52
C HIS A 284 10.09 14.00 11.13
N SER A 285 10.29 15.29 11.36
CA SER A 285 11.44 15.80 12.11
C SER A 285 11.04 15.96 13.57
N LEU A 286 11.83 15.37 14.46
CA LEU A 286 11.64 15.50 15.91
C LEU A 286 12.62 16.57 16.42
N GLU A 287 12.14 17.44 17.30
CA GLU A 287 12.97 18.48 17.96
C GLU A 287 13.40 18.04 19.37
N GLN A 288 12.70 17.05 19.94
CA GLN A 288 12.90 16.54 21.30
C GLN A 288 12.92 15.01 21.29
N LYS A 289 13.41 14.43 22.39
CA LYS A 289 13.41 12.97 22.62
C LYS A 289 11.97 12.48 22.83
N GLU A 290 11.34 12.04 21.75
CA GLU A 290 9.96 11.58 21.72
C GLU A 290 9.85 10.25 20.97
N ASP A 291 8.93 9.40 21.43
CA ASP A 291 8.52 8.22 20.71
C ASP A 291 7.44 8.61 19.71
N THR A 292 7.62 8.21 18.45
CA THR A 292 6.62 8.46 17.41
C THR A 292 5.75 7.22 17.26
N GLN A 293 4.46 7.34 17.52
CA GLN A 293 3.50 6.25 17.38
C GLN A 293 2.50 6.52 16.27
N TYR A 294 2.40 5.61 15.31
CA TYR A 294 1.37 5.59 14.28
C TYR A 294 0.34 4.53 14.62
N TYR A 295 -0.92 4.93 14.71
CA TYR A 295 -2.04 4.02 14.83
C TYR A 295 -2.71 3.85 13.46
N LEU A 296 -2.70 2.62 12.96
CA LEU A 296 -3.16 2.23 11.63
C LEU A 296 -4.43 1.39 11.79
N LYS A 297 -5.56 1.90 11.29
CA LYS A 297 -6.82 1.14 11.23
C LYS A 297 -7.01 0.60 9.82
N LEU A 298 -6.92 -0.73 9.67
CA LEU A 298 -6.93 -1.44 8.39
C LEU A 298 -8.33 -1.94 8.03
N VAL A 299 -8.69 -1.78 6.77
CA VAL A 299 -9.96 -2.21 6.19
C VAL A 299 -9.66 -2.99 4.92
N GLU A 300 -10.14 -4.24 4.85
CA GLU A 300 -10.05 -5.04 3.64
C GLU A 300 -10.94 -4.44 2.54
N SER A 301 -10.38 -4.33 1.33
CA SER A 301 -11.04 -3.76 0.17
C SER A 301 -10.97 -4.73 -1.00
N HIS A 302 -12.12 -5.26 -1.39
CA HIS A 302 -12.26 -6.15 -2.53
C HIS A 302 -12.63 -5.32 -3.77
N TYR A 303 -11.81 -5.37 -4.82
CA TYR A 303 -12.05 -4.65 -6.07
C TYR A 303 -12.49 -5.62 -7.15
N GLU A 304 -13.74 -5.50 -7.59
CA GLU A 304 -14.29 -6.24 -8.72
C GLU A 304 -14.33 -5.33 -9.94
N THR A 305 -13.34 -5.48 -10.82
CA THR A 305 -13.36 -4.87 -12.15
C THR A 305 -13.83 -5.88 -13.18
N LEU A 306 -14.22 -5.39 -14.37
CA LEU A 306 -14.68 -6.20 -15.51
C LEU A 306 -13.79 -7.38 -15.88
N PHE A 307 -12.49 -7.26 -15.65
CA PHE A 307 -11.49 -8.20 -16.13
C PHE A 307 -10.59 -8.75 -15.02
N LYS A 308 -10.73 -8.24 -13.79
CA LYS A 308 -9.82 -8.58 -12.69
C LYS A 308 -10.47 -8.32 -11.33
N GLU A 309 -10.36 -9.31 -10.47
CA GLU A 309 -10.62 -9.20 -9.04
C GLU A 309 -9.29 -9.03 -8.31
N THR A 310 -9.24 -8.13 -7.33
CA THR A 310 -8.04 -7.95 -6.51
C THR A 310 -8.42 -7.54 -5.08
N ASP A 311 -7.88 -8.26 -4.11
CA ASP A 311 -7.97 -7.92 -2.70
C ASP A 311 -6.82 -6.98 -2.33
N LEU A 312 -7.12 -5.93 -1.59
CA LEU A 312 -6.15 -4.95 -1.11
C LEU A 312 -6.56 -4.50 0.30
N TYR A 313 -5.58 -4.09 1.10
CA TYR A 313 -5.85 -3.49 2.41
C TYR A 313 -5.64 -1.98 2.33
N THR A 314 -6.67 -1.23 2.70
CA THR A 314 -6.56 0.22 2.89
C THR A 314 -6.44 0.51 4.37
N PHE A 315 -5.81 1.62 4.74
CA PHE A 315 -5.72 2.01 6.13
C PHE A 315 -5.85 3.50 6.33
N THR A 316 -6.33 3.88 7.51
CA THR A 316 -6.25 5.25 8.00
C THR A 316 -5.17 5.33 9.06
N ALA A 317 -4.35 6.38 9.03
CA ALA A 317 -3.25 6.56 9.96
C ALA A 317 -3.47 7.78 10.85
N TYR A 318 -3.21 7.61 12.14
CA TYR A 318 -3.17 8.67 13.13
C TYR A 318 -1.79 8.71 13.80
N GLU A 319 -1.14 9.87 13.78
CA GLU A 319 0.17 10.09 14.42
C GLU A 319 -0.02 10.61 15.85
N GLN A 320 0.76 10.07 16.77
CA GLN A 320 0.85 10.52 18.15
C GLN A 320 2.32 10.58 18.57
N LYS A 321 2.72 11.74 19.11
CA LYS A 321 4.03 11.92 19.76
C LYS A 321 3.89 11.67 21.25
N LEU A 322 4.74 10.81 21.80
CA LEU A 322 4.73 10.43 23.20
C LEU A 322 6.06 10.82 23.83
N PRO A 323 6.07 11.39 25.05
CA PRO A 323 7.33 11.61 25.76
C PRO A 323 7.99 10.26 26.01
N THR A 324 9.25 10.13 25.61
CA THR A 324 9.98 8.87 25.77
C THR A 324 10.19 8.58 27.26
N SER A 325 9.97 7.33 27.69
CA SER A 325 10.33 6.89 29.04
C SER A 325 11.87 6.90 29.26
N GLU A 326 12.37 6.44 30.42
CA GLU A 326 13.83 6.23 30.61
C GLU A 326 14.47 5.24 29.59
N ARG A 327 13.66 4.62 28.72
CA ARG A 327 14.09 3.72 27.65
C ARG A 327 14.60 4.48 26.41
N LEU A 328 15.16 3.73 25.47
CA LEU A 328 15.59 4.22 24.15
C LEU A 328 14.37 4.60 23.30
N THR A 329 14.51 5.64 22.48
CA THR A 329 13.44 6.14 21.60
C THR A 329 13.04 5.11 20.56
N GLN A 330 11.76 5.10 20.17
CA GLN A 330 11.23 4.16 19.19
C GLN A 330 10.24 4.81 18.22
N ILE A 331 10.16 4.25 17.01
CA ILE A 331 9.07 4.53 16.07
C ILE A 331 8.15 3.31 16.04
N ILE A 332 6.90 3.46 16.44
CA ILE A 332 5.97 2.35 16.66
C ILE A 332 4.81 2.47 15.67
N PHE A 333 4.56 1.42 14.89
CA PHE A 333 3.39 1.28 14.03
C PHE A 333 2.44 0.25 14.63
N LYS A 334 1.41 0.73 15.32
CA LYS A 334 0.33 -0.09 15.86
C LYS A 334 -0.73 -0.28 14.78
N TYR A 335 -1.14 -1.52 14.53
CA TYR A 335 -2.12 -1.83 13.51
C TYR A 335 -3.28 -2.65 14.08
N GLU A 336 -4.48 -2.36 13.60
CA GLU A 336 -5.72 -3.04 14.00
C GLU A 336 -6.64 -3.21 12.78
N PHE A 337 -7.24 -4.40 12.67
CA PHE A 337 -8.19 -4.71 11.60
C PHE A 337 -9.61 -4.29 11.96
N ASP A 338 -10.33 -3.72 11.00
CA ASP A 338 -11.76 -3.44 11.09
C ASP A 338 -12.55 -4.69 10.64
N PRO A 339 -13.62 -5.10 11.34
CA PRO A 339 -14.49 -6.21 10.93
C PRO A 339 -15.32 -5.94 9.66
N ILE A 340 -15.05 -4.85 8.93
CA ILE A 340 -15.78 -4.45 7.73
C ILE A 340 -14.90 -4.68 6.50
N THR A 341 -15.46 -5.36 5.50
CA THR A 341 -14.87 -5.45 4.16
C THR A 341 -15.63 -4.54 3.22
N THR A 342 -14.90 -3.71 2.48
CA THR A 342 -15.47 -2.79 1.49
C THR A 342 -15.31 -3.39 0.10
N ILE A 343 -16.42 -3.67 -0.57
CA ILE A 343 -16.42 -4.13 -1.96
C ILE A 343 -16.66 -2.96 -2.90
N TYR A 344 -15.72 -2.73 -3.81
CA TYR A 344 -15.84 -1.77 -4.89
C TYR A 344 -16.22 -2.53 -6.16
N LYS A 345 -17.51 -2.48 -6.51
CA LYS A 345 -18.00 -3.08 -7.76
C LYS A 345 -18.09 -2.02 -8.83
N SER A 346 -17.55 -2.31 -10.01
CA SER A 346 -17.87 -1.52 -11.20
C SER A 346 -19.34 -1.72 -11.55
N LYS A 347 -20.17 -0.70 -11.33
CA LYS A 347 -21.57 -0.75 -11.71
C LYS A 347 -21.67 -0.61 -13.22
N ILE A 348 -21.78 -1.73 -13.91
CA ILE A 348 -22.18 -1.71 -15.31
C ILE A 348 -23.69 -1.80 -15.31
N SER A 349 -24.34 -0.65 -15.44
CA SER A 349 -25.76 -0.65 -15.76
C SER A 349 -25.94 -1.50 -17.02
N SER A 350 -26.86 -2.47 -16.98
CA SER A 350 -27.19 -3.21 -18.21
C SER A 350 -27.63 -2.19 -19.26
N TRP A 351 -27.29 -2.43 -20.53
CA TRP A 351 -27.69 -1.53 -21.62
C TRP A 351 -29.20 -1.24 -21.62
N THR A 352 -30.01 -2.17 -21.11
CA THR A 352 -31.47 -1.99 -20.90
C THR A 352 -31.81 -0.92 -19.85
N GLN A 353 -31.11 -0.88 -18.72
CA GLN A 353 -31.31 0.14 -17.69
C GLN A 353 -30.92 1.54 -18.20
N LEU A 354 -29.82 1.65 -18.94
CA LEU A 354 -29.42 2.90 -19.59
C LEU A 354 -30.49 3.38 -20.59
N ILE A 355 -31.01 2.46 -21.42
CA ILE A 355 -32.09 2.78 -22.38
C ILE A 355 -33.35 3.26 -21.64
N VAL A 356 -33.75 2.57 -20.58
CA VAL A 356 -34.91 2.97 -19.75
C VAL A 356 -34.70 4.36 -19.15
N ALA A 357 -33.49 4.65 -18.66
CA ALA A 357 -33.16 5.97 -18.11
C ALA A 357 -33.17 7.08 -19.16
N ILE A 358 -32.65 6.83 -20.37
CA ILE A 358 -32.71 7.79 -21.50
C ILE A 358 -34.17 8.10 -21.86
N PHE A 359 -35.03 7.07 -21.96
CA PHE A 359 -36.45 7.29 -22.24
C PHE A 359 -37.16 8.06 -21.12
N ALA A 360 -36.80 7.80 -19.86
CA ALA A 360 -37.34 8.55 -18.72
C ALA A 360 -36.94 10.04 -18.78
N VAL A 361 -35.69 10.35 -19.11
CA VAL A 361 -35.21 11.73 -19.29
C VAL A 361 -35.96 12.44 -20.42
N ILE A 362 -36.06 11.80 -21.59
CA ILE A 362 -36.76 12.38 -22.75
C ILE A 362 -38.24 12.62 -22.41
N GLY A 363 -38.92 11.62 -21.83
CA GLY A 363 -40.32 11.72 -21.45
C GLY A 363 -40.58 12.78 -20.37
N GLY A 364 -39.70 12.89 -19.38
CA GLY A 364 -39.79 13.88 -18.30
C GLY A 364 -39.59 15.32 -18.81
N VAL A 365 -38.56 15.57 -19.62
CA VAL A 365 -38.32 16.91 -20.19
C VAL A 365 -39.43 17.29 -21.16
N PHE A 366 -39.91 16.37 -21.99
CA PHE A 366 -41.01 16.66 -22.91
C PHE A 366 -42.31 17.02 -22.18
N SER A 367 -42.68 16.25 -21.14
CA SER A 367 -43.89 16.49 -20.35
C SER A 367 -43.84 17.84 -19.61
N THR A 368 -42.71 18.18 -18.99
CA THR A 368 -42.53 19.47 -18.31
C THR A 368 -42.54 20.64 -19.29
N SER A 369 -41.97 20.47 -20.47
CA SER A 369 -41.96 21.50 -21.51
C SER A 369 -43.35 21.77 -22.08
N GLN A 370 -44.16 20.72 -22.28
CA GLN A 370 -45.56 20.87 -22.66
C GLN A 370 -46.38 21.58 -21.58
N PHE A 371 -46.15 21.23 -20.31
CA PHE A 371 -46.80 21.90 -19.19
C PHE A 371 -46.45 23.40 -19.15
N ILE A 372 -45.17 23.74 -19.28
CA ILE A 372 -44.70 25.13 -19.34
C ILE A 372 -45.32 25.87 -20.54
N ASN A 373 -45.33 25.24 -21.72
CA ASN A 373 -45.96 25.82 -22.91
C ASN A 373 -47.47 26.04 -22.73
N SER A 374 -48.16 25.16 -22.01
CA SER A 374 -49.58 25.32 -21.69
C SER A 374 -49.84 26.53 -20.77
N ILE A 375 -48.90 26.84 -19.87
CA ILE A 375 -48.99 28.02 -19.00
C ILE A 375 -48.73 29.29 -19.81
N PHE A 376 -47.68 29.34 -20.63
CA PHE A 376 -47.38 30.51 -21.47
C PHE A 376 -48.53 30.82 -22.44
N SER A 377 -49.09 29.81 -23.09
CA SER A 377 -50.23 30.00 -24.00
C SER A 377 -51.50 30.49 -23.28
N ARG A 378 -51.73 30.10 -22.02
CA ARG A 378 -52.83 30.64 -21.20
C ARG A 378 -52.59 32.07 -20.72
N LEU A 379 -51.33 32.46 -20.53
CA LEU A 379 -50.92 33.81 -20.15
C LEU A 379 -50.87 34.78 -21.34
N GLY A 380 -51.08 34.30 -22.57
CA GLY A 380 -51.09 35.11 -23.79
C GLY A 380 -49.71 35.60 -24.23
N LEU A 381 -48.64 34.92 -23.80
CA LEU A 381 -47.23 35.21 -24.11
C LEU A 381 -46.69 34.36 -25.26
#